data_AF-A0A318I641-F1
#
_entry.id   AF-A0A318I641-F1
#
_cell.length_a   1.000
_cell.length_b   1.000
_cell.length_c   1.000
_cell.angle_alpha   90.00
_cell.angle_beta   90.00
_cell.angle_gamma   90.00
#
_symmetry.space_group_name_H-M   'P 1'
#
loop_
_entity.id
_entity.type
_entity.pdbx_description
1 polymer ?
#
loop_
_entity_poly.entity_id
_entity_poly.type
_entity_poly.pdbx_seq_one_letter_code
_entity_poly.pdbx_strand_id
1 'polypeptide(L)'
;MVKTKIYATDALSFARDIPMKANAAYDDGTLFYGRSRKYYKLSDSEINTIKKILYDRGKWLFLGAKSPFLDISKYYRQYLAYKKGRDVFVLVNLFKYYYIVVARNDVVGSYAPAKRVHIITLSKDKSKNKYDNVTILLNLSKKKIIEVHHE
;
A
#
# COMPACT_ATOMS: atom_id res chain seq x y z
N MET A 1 -5.57 16.48 -22.69
CA MET A 1 -5.76 15.83 -21.38
C MET A 1 -4.41 15.29 -20.95
N VAL A 2 -3.88 15.75 -19.81
CA VAL A 2 -2.49 15.45 -19.38
C VAL A 2 -2.54 14.49 -18.20
N LYS A 3 -1.71 13.44 -18.25
CA LYS A 3 -1.49 12.54 -17.11
C LYS A 3 -0.29 13.06 -16.31
N THR A 4 -0.52 13.34 -15.03
CA THR A 4 0.51 13.88 -14.13
C THR A 4 0.76 12.88 -13.01
N LYS A 5 2.04 12.57 -12.74
CA LYS A 5 2.46 11.80 -11.57
C LYS A 5 2.38 12.66 -10.32
N ILE A 6 1.76 12.15 -9.28
CA ILE A 6 1.78 12.74 -7.94
C ILE A 6 2.63 11.83 -7.07
N TYR A 7 3.85 12.27 -6.74
CA TYR A 7 4.73 11.47 -5.91
C TYR A 7 4.34 11.56 -4.43
N ALA A 8 4.66 10.52 -3.67
CA ALA A 8 4.45 10.49 -2.23
C ALA A 8 5.26 11.58 -1.54
N THR A 9 6.47 11.86 -2.04
CA THR A 9 7.35 12.92 -1.55
C THR A 9 6.69 14.30 -1.60
N ASP A 10 5.81 14.51 -2.58
CA ASP A 10 5.13 15.79 -2.82
C ASP A 10 3.87 15.93 -1.95
N ALA A 11 3.38 14.82 -1.37
CA ALA A 11 2.23 14.83 -0.49
C ALA A 11 2.63 15.06 0.98
N LEU A 12 1.75 15.70 1.74
CA LEU A 12 1.88 15.83 3.19
C LEU A 12 1.96 14.45 3.85
N SER A 13 2.77 14.31 4.90
CA SER A 13 3.08 13.01 5.52
C SER A 13 1.85 12.25 6.00
N PHE A 14 0.84 12.95 6.53
CA PHE A 14 -0.43 12.35 6.97
C PHE A 14 -1.30 11.87 5.80
N ALA A 15 -1.15 12.46 4.61
CA ALA A 15 -1.92 12.08 3.42
C ALA A 15 -1.35 10.83 2.72
N ARG A 16 -0.19 10.33 3.18
CA ARG A 16 0.47 9.14 2.63
C ARG A 16 -0.07 7.84 3.20
N ASP A 17 -0.77 7.87 4.33
CA ASP A 17 -1.34 6.70 5.00
C ASP A 17 -2.81 6.52 4.58
N ILE A 18 -3.12 5.44 3.87
CA ILE A 18 -4.40 5.23 3.19
C ILE A 18 -5.04 3.92 3.69
N PRO A 19 -5.90 3.95 4.72
CA PRO A 19 -6.63 2.76 5.13
C PRO A 19 -7.58 2.31 4.02
N MET A 20 -7.57 1.01 3.70
CA MET A 20 -8.46 0.40 2.72
C MET A 20 -9.72 -0.15 3.39
N LYS A 21 -10.80 -0.24 2.60
CA LYS A 21 -12.05 -0.89 3.01
C LYS A 21 -11.96 -2.41 2.88
N ALA A 22 -12.84 -3.11 3.59
CA ALA A 22 -12.97 -4.57 3.57
C ALA A 22 -13.26 -5.14 2.16
N ASN A 23 -13.87 -4.36 1.28
CA ASN A 23 -14.17 -4.73 -0.10
C ASN A 23 -13.09 -4.25 -1.08
N ALA A 24 -11.84 -4.12 -0.63
CA ALA A 24 -10.77 -3.66 -1.48
C ALA A 24 -10.59 -4.55 -2.71
N ALA A 25 -10.54 -3.92 -3.88
CA ALA A 25 -10.40 -4.60 -5.17
C ALA A 25 -9.28 -3.99 -6.01
N TYR A 26 -8.81 -4.72 -7.00
CA TYR A 26 -7.99 -4.15 -8.06
C TYR A 26 -8.85 -3.28 -9.00
N ASP A 27 -8.21 -2.61 -9.94
CA ASP A 27 -8.87 -1.74 -10.93
C ASP A 27 -9.88 -2.50 -11.82
N ASP A 28 -9.65 -3.79 -12.04
CA ASP A 28 -10.53 -4.66 -12.83
C ASP A 28 -11.73 -5.20 -12.03
N GLY A 29 -11.89 -4.78 -10.78
CA GLY A 29 -12.97 -5.23 -9.89
C GLY A 29 -12.69 -6.55 -9.19
N THR A 30 -11.56 -7.20 -9.45
CA THR A 30 -11.15 -8.42 -8.75
C THR A 30 -10.91 -8.08 -7.28
N LEU A 31 -11.66 -8.73 -6.38
CA LEU A 31 -11.43 -8.58 -4.94
C LEU A 31 -10.01 -9.03 -4.58
N PHE A 32 -9.30 -8.20 -3.83
CA PHE A 32 -7.90 -8.47 -3.53
C PHE A 32 -7.71 -9.75 -2.70
N TYR A 33 -8.56 -9.98 -1.69
CA TYR A 33 -8.81 -11.34 -1.23
C TYR A 33 -10.26 -11.72 -1.45
N GLY A 34 -10.46 -13.01 -1.74
CA GLY A 34 -11.78 -13.62 -1.83
C GLY A 34 -12.62 -13.41 -0.57
N ARG A 35 -13.92 -13.72 -0.70
CA ARG A 35 -14.96 -13.44 0.31
C ARG A 35 -14.79 -14.18 1.65
N SER A 36 -13.79 -15.05 1.80
CA SER A 36 -13.59 -15.91 2.97
C SER A 36 -12.85 -15.23 4.15
N ARG A 37 -12.29 -14.03 3.97
CA ARG A 37 -11.54 -13.34 5.04
C ARG A 37 -12.43 -12.38 5.84
N LYS A 38 -12.25 -12.39 7.17
CA LYS A 38 -12.87 -11.41 8.07
C LYS A 38 -12.01 -10.16 8.14
N TYR A 39 -12.32 -9.19 7.29
CA TYR A 39 -11.66 -7.89 7.28
C TYR A 39 -12.10 -7.04 8.46
N TYR A 40 -11.24 -6.13 8.91
CA TYR A 40 -11.62 -5.11 9.89
C TYR A 40 -10.81 -3.82 9.69
N LYS A 41 -11.35 -2.73 10.22
CA LYS A 41 -10.74 -1.40 10.15
C LYS A 41 -9.64 -1.28 11.20
N LEU A 42 -8.44 -0.91 10.78
CA LEU A 42 -7.32 -0.60 11.68
C LEU A 42 -7.61 0.69 12.46
N SER A 43 -7.24 0.68 13.75
CA SER A 43 -7.13 1.86 14.59
C SER A 43 -5.85 2.66 14.30
N ASP A 44 -5.80 3.92 14.73
CA ASP A 44 -4.60 4.76 14.59
C ASP A 44 -3.39 4.19 15.33
N SER A 45 -3.61 3.54 16.48
CA SER A 45 -2.56 2.84 17.24
C SER A 45 -1.97 1.66 16.46
N GLU A 46 -2.83 0.89 15.77
CA GLU A 46 -2.40 -0.21 14.91
C GLU A 46 -1.63 0.31 13.69
N ILE A 47 -2.10 1.39 13.05
CA ILE A 47 -1.37 2.05 11.95
C ILE A 47 0.00 2.53 12.41
N ASN A 48 0.09 3.16 13.59
CA ASN A 48 1.36 3.58 14.18
C ASN A 48 2.29 2.38 14.47
N THR A 49 1.73 1.25 14.91
CA THR A 49 2.48 0.01 15.12
C THR A 49 3.01 -0.56 13.80
N ILE A 50 2.19 -0.58 12.76
CA ILE A 50 2.61 -1.00 11.41
C ILE A 50 3.76 -0.12 10.92
N LYS A 51 3.65 1.20 11.08
CA LYS A 51 4.73 2.14 10.72
C LYS A 51 6.02 1.84 11.47
N LYS A 52 5.97 1.68 12.80
CA LYS A 52 7.16 1.29 13.57
C LYS A 52 7.83 0.02 13.03
N ILE A 53 7.05 -0.99 12.64
CA ILE A 53 7.59 -2.22 12.04
C ILE A 53 8.24 -1.96 10.67
N LEU A 54 7.61 -1.14 9.81
CA LEU A 54 8.13 -0.83 8.48
C LEU A 54 9.42 0.01 8.52
N TYR A 55 9.54 0.93 9.48
CA TYR A 55 10.73 1.78 9.64
C TYR A 55 11.88 1.08 10.40
N ASP A 56 11.62 -0.06 11.04
CA ASP A 56 12.63 -0.84 11.77
C ASP A 56 13.41 -1.75 10.81
N ARG A 57 14.64 -1.34 10.49
CA ARG A 57 15.56 -2.10 9.61
C ARG A 57 15.77 -3.55 10.07
N GLY A 58 15.76 -3.82 11.38
CA GLY A 58 15.90 -5.16 11.93
C GLY A 58 14.78 -6.09 11.49
N LYS A 59 13.55 -5.58 11.35
CA LYS A 59 12.38 -6.36 10.90
C LYS A 59 12.49 -6.82 9.45
N TRP A 60 13.24 -6.09 8.63
CA TRP A 60 13.47 -6.45 7.22
C TRP A 60 14.56 -7.51 7.07
N LEU A 61 15.60 -7.46 7.90
CA LEU A 61 16.74 -8.39 7.83
C LEU A 61 16.34 -9.86 8.10
N PHE A 62 15.28 -10.09 8.88
CA PHE A 62 14.74 -11.44 9.13
C PHE A 62 14.12 -12.13 7.92
N LEU A 63 13.95 -11.43 6.78
CA LEU A 63 13.45 -11.99 5.51
C LEU A 63 14.57 -12.55 4.62
N GLY A 64 15.84 -12.39 5.02
CA GLY A 64 17.02 -12.75 4.24
C GLY A 64 17.40 -11.71 3.18
N ALA A 65 18.51 -11.95 2.48
CA ALA A 65 19.12 -11.01 1.51
C ALA A 65 18.26 -10.65 0.28
N LYS A 66 17.06 -11.23 0.13
CA LYS A 66 16.22 -11.09 -1.06
C LYS A 66 15.35 -9.82 -1.08
N SER A 67 15.25 -9.09 0.04
CA SER A 67 14.42 -7.88 0.12
C SER A 67 15.23 -6.71 0.69
N PRO A 68 15.50 -5.64 -0.09
CA PRO A 68 16.22 -4.49 0.44
C PRO A 68 15.37 -3.76 1.47
N PHE A 69 16.03 -3.18 2.47
CA PHE A 69 15.39 -2.21 3.34
C PHE A 69 14.99 -0.98 2.51
N LEU A 70 13.70 -0.62 2.54
CA LEU A 70 13.17 0.51 1.77
C LEU A 70 13.05 1.75 2.65
N ASP A 71 13.35 2.91 2.07
CA ASP A 71 13.02 4.20 2.68
C ASP A 71 11.51 4.45 2.58
N ILE A 72 10.78 4.06 3.62
CA ILE A 72 9.32 4.11 3.72
C ILE A 72 8.76 5.53 3.56
N SER A 73 9.57 6.57 3.82
CA SER A 73 9.14 7.96 3.67
C SER A 73 8.78 8.31 2.22
N LYS A 74 9.36 7.60 1.24
CA LYS A 74 9.17 7.83 -0.21
C LYS A 74 7.91 7.18 -0.79
N TYR A 75 7.06 6.58 0.04
CA TYR A 75 5.91 5.81 -0.42
C TYR A 75 4.59 6.32 0.17
N TYR A 76 3.54 6.24 -0.64
CA TYR A 76 2.19 6.04 -0.14
C TYR A 76 2.07 4.64 0.44
N ARG A 77 1.22 4.48 1.45
CA ARG A 77 1.01 3.21 2.16
C ARG A 77 -0.49 2.95 2.22
N GLN A 78 -0.95 1.96 1.48
CA GLN A 78 -2.30 1.47 1.65
C GLN A 78 -2.34 0.24 2.56
N TYR A 79 -3.30 0.21 3.49
CA TYR A 79 -3.39 -0.85 4.50
C TYR A 79 -4.69 -1.64 4.38
N LEU A 80 -4.58 -2.96 4.20
CA LEU A 80 -5.72 -3.87 4.21
C LEU A 80 -5.53 -4.94 5.28
N ALA A 81 -6.38 -4.93 6.31
CA ALA A 81 -6.26 -5.82 7.45
C ALA A 81 -7.35 -6.88 7.49
N TYR A 82 -6.96 -8.11 7.83
CA TYR A 82 -7.87 -9.23 8.03
C TYR A 82 -7.44 -10.10 9.22
N LYS A 83 -8.42 -10.78 9.81
CA LYS A 83 -8.18 -11.79 10.85
C LYS A 83 -8.06 -13.18 10.25
N LYS A 84 -7.08 -13.95 10.72
CA LYS A 84 -6.93 -15.39 10.46
C LYS A 84 -6.62 -16.09 11.78
N GLY A 85 -7.59 -16.84 12.31
CA GLY A 85 -7.51 -17.37 13.66
C GLY A 85 -7.49 -16.25 14.69
N ARG A 86 -6.50 -16.28 15.59
CA ARG A 86 -6.27 -15.24 16.62
C ARG A 86 -5.40 -14.08 16.14
N ASP A 87 -4.80 -14.21 14.95
CA ASP A 87 -3.83 -13.25 14.45
C ASP A 87 -4.47 -12.23 13.50
N VAL A 88 -3.92 -11.02 13.56
CA VAL A 88 -4.17 -9.94 12.61
C VAL A 88 -3.05 -9.94 11.58
N PHE A 89 -3.44 -9.97 10.32
CA PHE A 89 -2.54 -9.79 9.19
C PHE A 89 -2.88 -8.51 8.46
N VAL A 90 -1.85 -7.83 7.97
CA VAL A 90 -1.95 -6.57 7.25
C VAL A 90 -1.17 -6.70 5.96
N LEU A 91 -1.86 -6.47 4.85
CA LEU A 91 -1.21 -6.18 3.60
C LEU A 91 -0.90 -4.68 3.54
N VAL A 92 0.36 -4.34 3.33
CA VAL A 92 0.81 -2.98 3.09
C VAL A 92 1.21 -2.88 1.62
N ASN A 93 0.46 -2.11 0.84
CA ASN A 93 0.82 -1.79 -0.53
C ASN A 93 1.55 -0.44 -0.55
N LEU A 94 2.83 -0.47 -0.92
CA LEU A 94 3.70 0.68 -1.08
C LEU A 94 3.73 1.09 -2.54
N PHE A 95 3.53 2.38 -2.83
CA PHE A 95 3.72 2.91 -4.18
C PHE A 95 4.26 4.34 -4.11
N LYS A 96 5.21 4.67 -5.00
CA LYS A 96 5.87 5.99 -4.97
C LYS A 96 5.04 7.11 -5.55
N TYR A 97 4.14 6.81 -6.47
CA TYR A 97 3.31 7.80 -7.14
C TYR A 97 2.00 7.19 -7.62
N TYR A 98 1.01 8.05 -7.90
CA TYR A 98 -0.19 7.71 -8.66
C TYR A 98 -0.45 8.78 -9.72
N TYR A 99 -1.33 8.50 -10.67
CA TYR A 99 -1.64 9.44 -11.75
C TYR A 99 -2.96 10.18 -11.52
N ILE A 100 -2.93 11.48 -11.78
CA ILE A 100 -4.14 12.29 -11.97
C ILE A 100 -4.26 12.72 -13.43
N VAL A 101 -5.49 13.01 -13.85
CA VAL A 101 -5.82 13.48 -15.19
C VAL A 101 -6.29 14.91 -15.10
N VAL A 102 -5.55 15.82 -15.75
CA VAL A 102 -5.86 17.24 -15.77
C VAL A 102 -6.33 17.63 -17.17
N ALA A 103 -7.43 18.35 -17.25
CA ALA A 103 -7.89 19.01 -18.48
C ALA A 103 -8.31 20.44 -18.15
N ARG A 104 -7.84 21.41 -18.94
CA ARG A 104 -8.15 22.84 -18.77
C ARG A 104 -7.89 23.35 -17.34
N ASN A 105 -6.77 22.94 -16.73
CA ASN A 105 -6.37 23.23 -15.35
C ASN A 105 -7.25 22.63 -14.23
N ASP A 106 -8.27 21.85 -14.58
CA ASP A 106 -9.08 21.11 -13.62
C ASP A 106 -8.72 19.63 -13.60
N VAL A 107 -8.80 19.03 -12.40
CA VAL A 107 -8.70 17.57 -12.24
C VAL A 107 -10.02 16.95 -12.71
N VAL A 108 -10.03 16.49 -13.97
CA VAL A 108 -11.22 15.91 -14.62
C VAL A 108 -11.33 14.40 -14.44
N GLY A 109 -10.34 13.78 -13.81
CA GLY A 109 -10.36 12.38 -13.44
C GLY A 109 -9.10 11.96 -12.68
N SER A 110 -9.18 10.84 -11.99
CA SER A 110 -8.00 10.12 -11.52
C SER A 110 -7.91 8.81 -12.27
N TYR A 111 -6.73 8.50 -12.83
CA TYR A 111 -6.39 7.13 -13.25
C TYR A 111 -5.95 6.28 -12.03
N ALA A 112 -6.16 6.80 -10.83
CA ALA A 112 -6.19 6.03 -9.61
C ALA A 112 -7.66 5.64 -9.36
N PRO A 113 -7.93 4.36 -9.14
CA PRO A 113 -9.26 3.90 -8.82
C PRO A 113 -9.78 4.56 -7.53
N ALA A 114 -11.10 4.55 -7.28
CA ALA A 114 -11.73 5.33 -6.20
C ALA A 114 -10.95 5.22 -4.88
N LYS A 115 -10.45 6.36 -4.39
CA LYS A 115 -9.63 6.44 -3.16
C LYS A 115 -10.33 5.64 -2.06
N ARG A 116 -9.57 4.75 -1.39
CA ARG A 116 -9.99 3.84 -0.29
C ARG A 116 -10.69 2.54 -0.69
N VAL A 117 -11.21 2.42 -1.91
CA VAL A 117 -11.86 1.16 -2.37
C VAL A 117 -10.89 0.30 -3.14
N HIS A 118 -9.96 0.88 -3.89
CA HIS A 118 -9.12 0.08 -4.76
C HIS A 118 -7.63 0.16 -4.42
N ILE A 119 -6.93 -0.91 -4.77
CA ILE A 119 -5.48 -1.02 -4.58
C ILE A 119 -4.80 -0.38 -5.76
N ILE A 120 -4.02 0.65 -5.48
CA ILE A 120 -3.24 1.32 -6.50
C ILE A 120 -2.05 0.43 -6.83
N THR A 121 -2.03 -0.10 -8.05
CA THR A 121 -0.91 -0.87 -8.57
C THR A 121 -0.25 -0.10 -9.72
N LEU A 122 1.08 -0.17 -9.77
CA LEU A 122 1.84 0.36 -10.90
C LEU A 122 2.16 -0.73 -11.93
N SER A 123 1.61 -1.95 -11.79
CA SER A 123 1.94 -3.12 -12.65
C SER A 123 1.84 -2.85 -14.15
N LYS A 124 0.89 -2.00 -14.57
CA LYS A 124 0.66 -1.62 -15.98
C LYS A 124 1.54 -0.46 -16.46
N ASP A 125 2.30 0.19 -15.58
CA ASP A 125 3.20 1.29 -15.93
C ASP A 125 4.54 0.75 -16.41
N LYS A 126 4.79 0.83 -17.73
CA LYS A 126 6.06 0.38 -18.34
C LYS A 126 7.28 1.19 -17.91
N SER A 127 7.08 2.37 -17.30
CA SER A 127 8.16 3.23 -16.78
C SER A 127 8.51 2.95 -15.32
N LYS A 128 7.83 2.02 -14.64
CA LYS A 128 8.09 1.72 -13.23
C LYS A 128 9.47 1.09 -13.05
N ASN A 129 10.12 1.46 -11.95
CA ASN A 129 11.28 0.73 -11.46
C ASN A 129 10.84 -0.41 -10.52
N LYS A 130 11.74 -1.38 -10.31
CA LYS A 130 11.56 -2.59 -9.48
C LYS A 130 10.99 -2.36 -8.08
N TYR A 131 11.18 -1.18 -7.50
CA TYR A 131 10.69 -0.83 -6.15
C TYR A 131 9.77 0.38 -6.16
N ASP A 132 9.18 0.74 -7.30
CA ASP A 132 8.18 1.82 -7.33
C ASP A 132 6.83 1.35 -6.79
N ASN A 133 6.57 0.04 -6.84
CA ASN A 133 5.43 -0.62 -6.20
C ASN A 133 5.88 -1.90 -5.49
N VAL A 134 5.60 -2.01 -4.19
CA VAL A 134 6.01 -3.12 -3.33
C VAL A 134 4.86 -3.51 -2.41
N THR A 135 4.55 -4.80 -2.34
CA THR A 135 3.52 -5.33 -1.47
C THR A 135 4.16 -6.09 -0.31
N ILE A 136 3.75 -5.81 0.92
CA ILE A 136 4.30 -6.40 2.12
C ILE A 136 3.18 -7.10 2.89
N LEU A 137 3.38 -8.36 3.26
CA LEU A 137 2.52 -9.04 4.21
C LEU A 137 3.14 -8.97 5.60
N LEU A 138 2.38 -8.46 6.56
CA LEU A 138 2.79 -8.28 7.95
C LEU A 138 1.83 -9.05 8.87
N ASN A 139 2.37 -9.71 9.89
CA ASN A 139 1.59 -10.22 11.02
C ASN A 139 1.69 -9.20 12.15
N LEU A 140 0.58 -8.50 12.41
CA LEU A 140 0.54 -7.41 13.37
C LEU A 140 0.60 -7.92 14.80
N SER A 141 -0.10 -9.03 15.08
CA SER A 141 -0.08 -9.70 16.39
C SER A 141 1.34 -10.08 16.81
N LYS A 142 2.18 -10.49 15.86
CA LYS A 142 3.59 -10.88 16.09
C LYS A 142 4.61 -9.76 15.80
N LYS A 143 4.15 -8.59 15.38
CA LYS A 143 4.97 -7.43 15.00
C LYS A 143 6.12 -7.80 14.05
N LYS A 144 5.81 -8.56 13.00
CA LYS A 144 6.81 -9.14 12.07
C LYS A 144 6.35 -9.02 10.62
N ILE A 145 7.30 -8.69 9.74
CA ILE A 145 7.12 -8.81 8.29
C ILE A 145 7.25 -10.29 7.91
N ILE A 146 6.28 -10.78 7.15
CA ILE A 146 6.17 -12.18 6.73
C ILE A 146 6.75 -12.35 5.33
N GLU A 147 6.32 -11.49 4.39
CA GLU A 147 6.72 -11.55 2.99
C GLU A 147 6.80 -10.14 2.39
N VAL A 148 7.66 -9.99 1.39
CA VAL A 148 7.80 -8.77 0.57
C VAL A 148 7.81 -9.20 -0.89
N HIS A 149 6.88 -8.66 -1.66
CA HIS A 149 6.70 -8.91 -3.08
C HIS A 149 6.93 -7.61 -3.84
N HIS A 150 7.66 -7.66 -4.93
CA HIS A 150 7.90 -6.53 -5.81
C HIS A 150 7.87 -7.03 -7.25
N GLU A 151 7.24 -6.24 -8.13
CA GLU A 151 7.08 -6.55 -9.55
C GLU A 151 7.91 -5.62 -10.42
#